data_AF-P45922-F1
#
_entry.id   AF-P45922-F1
#
_cell.length_a   1.000
_cell.length_b   1.000
_cell.length_c   1.000
_cell.angle_alpha   90.00
_cell.angle_beta   90.00
_cell.angle_gamma   90.00
#
_symmetry.space_group_name_H-M   'P 1'
#
loop_
_entity.id
_entity.type
_entity.pdbx_description
1 polymer ?
#
loop_
_entity_poly.entity_id
_entity_poly.type
_entity_poly.pdbx_seq_one_letter_code
_entity_poly.pdbx_strand_id
1 'polypeptide(L)'
;MFTAKLIKGKTYNVMGITFRAGVSQTVPKKLYEYLNENPYFILTQELNNQKDDPINYTESELKGMNKAEHESIISNLGRNPSDFKNADERIAYILKQIDNKGE
;
A
#
# COMPACT_ATOMS: atom_id res chain seq x y z
N MET A 1 9.81 2.24 2.67
CA MET A 1 11.00 2.76 1.97
C MET A 1 10.58 3.29 0.61
N PHE A 2 11.10 4.44 0.19
CA PHE A 2 10.77 5.02 -1.11
C PHE A 2 11.92 4.75 -2.08
N THR A 3 11.61 4.28 -3.28
CA THR A 3 12.60 4.04 -4.33
C THR A 3 12.27 4.87 -5.55
N ALA A 4 13.30 5.38 -6.21
CA ALA A 4 13.19 6.17 -7.42
C ALA A 4 14.10 5.58 -8.50
N LYS A 5 13.55 5.40 -9.69
CA LYS A 5 14.24 4.87 -10.87
C LYS A 5 14.14 5.87 -12.01
N LEU A 6 15.28 6.29 -12.53
CA LEU A 6 15.33 7.17 -13.70
C LEU A 6 15.02 6.35 -14.97
N ILE A 7 13.93 6.67 -15.65
CA ILE A 7 13.54 6.00 -16.89
C ILE A 7 13.84 6.81 -18.15
N LYS A 8 14.07 8.10 -18.00
CA LYS A 8 14.25 9.02 -19.12
C LYS A 8 15.46 9.91 -18.87
N GLY A 9 16.39 9.92 -19.82
CA GLY A 9 17.69 10.58 -19.69
C GLY A 9 18.83 9.57 -19.52
N LYS A 10 20.07 10.07 -19.39
CA LYS A 10 21.28 9.26 -19.12
C LYS A 10 21.68 9.34 -17.65
N THR A 11 21.72 10.57 -17.14
CA THR A 11 22.11 10.91 -15.78
C THR A 11 21.27 12.09 -15.33
N TYR A 12 20.75 12.05 -14.09
CA TYR A 12 19.98 13.14 -13.51
C TYR A 12 20.50 13.44 -12.11
N ASN A 13 20.97 14.67 -11.89
CA ASN A 13 21.43 15.10 -10.58
C ASN A 13 20.33 15.92 -9.90
N VAL A 14 19.93 15.50 -8.71
CA VAL A 14 18.89 16.17 -7.92
C VAL A 14 19.28 16.14 -6.45
N MET A 15 19.26 17.30 -5.80
CA MET A 15 19.65 17.47 -4.39
C MET A 15 21.01 16.82 -4.01
N GLY A 16 21.96 16.77 -4.94
CA GLY A 16 23.27 16.12 -4.73
C GLY A 16 23.28 14.60 -4.94
N ILE A 17 22.14 13.97 -5.26
CA ILE A 17 22.05 12.56 -5.63
C ILE A 17 22.09 12.44 -7.14
N THR A 18 22.99 11.60 -7.65
CA THR A 18 23.11 11.32 -9.08
C THR A 18 22.37 10.03 -9.42
N PHE A 19 21.29 10.13 -10.17
CA PHE A 19 20.55 9.00 -10.72
C PHE A 19 21.10 8.62 -12.08
N ARG A 20 21.28 7.32 -12.28
CA ARG A 20 21.67 6.73 -13.56
C ARG A 20 20.45 6.07 -14.19
N ALA A 21 20.34 6.18 -15.51
CA ALA A 21 19.23 5.61 -16.24
C ALA A 21 19.14 4.09 -15.99
N GLY A 22 17.93 3.62 -15.65
CA GLY A 22 17.68 2.21 -15.36
C GLY A 22 18.06 1.75 -13.95
N VAL A 23 18.66 2.59 -13.11
CA VAL A 23 19.07 2.25 -11.74
C VAL A 23 18.04 2.76 -10.74
N SER A 24 17.46 1.87 -9.94
CA SER A 24 16.63 2.21 -8.79
C SER A 24 17.49 2.54 -7.58
N GLN A 25 17.21 3.67 -6.92
CA GLN A 25 17.87 4.06 -5.69
C GLN A 25 16.83 4.35 -4.60
N THR A 26 17.16 3.97 -3.37
CA THR A 26 16.34 4.32 -2.20
C THR A 26 16.54 5.79 -1.87
N VAL A 27 15.44 6.51 -1.72
CA VAL A 27 15.41 7.96 -1.52
C VAL A 27 14.61 8.32 -0.27
N PRO A 28 14.90 9.46 0.38
CA PRO A 28 14.03 10.00 1.43
C PRO A 28 12.70 10.49 0.84
N LYS A 29 11.64 10.50 1.67
CA LYS A 29 10.28 10.96 1.28
C LYS A 29 10.29 12.34 0.60
N LYS A 30 11.06 13.29 1.15
CA LYS A 30 11.20 14.64 0.59
C LYS A 30 11.68 14.64 -0.86
N LEU A 31 12.60 13.74 -1.21
CA LEU A 31 13.10 13.59 -2.57
C LEU A 31 12.11 12.81 -3.44
N TYR A 32 11.43 11.81 -2.88
CA TYR A 32 10.35 11.10 -3.56
C TYR A 32 9.24 12.06 -4.01
N GLU A 33 8.73 12.92 -3.13
CA GLU A 33 7.69 13.89 -3.47
C GLU A 33 8.15 14.86 -4.57
N TYR A 34 9.38 15.38 -4.45
CA TYR A 34 9.98 16.22 -5.48
C TYR A 34 10.13 15.52 -6.84
N LEU A 35 10.49 14.24 -6.83
CA LEU A 35 10.61 13.43 -8.04
C LEU A 35 9.25 13.01 -8.61
N ASN A 36 8.19 13.00 -7.81
CA ASN A 36 6.85 12.60 -8.24
C ASN A 36 6.25 13.65 -9.18
N GLU A 37 6.64 14.91 -9.00
CA GLU A 37 6.35 16.00 -9.92
C GLU A 37 7.10 15.84 -11.27
N ASN A 38 8.06 14.92 -11.35
CA ASN A 38 8.94 14.77 -12.50
C ASN A 38 8.64 13.49 -13.31
N PRO A 39 8.10 13.62 -14.54
CA PRO A 39 7.73 12.46 -15.38
C PRO A 39 8.94 11.67 -15.91
N TYR A 40 10.17 12.08 -15.58
CA TYR A 40 11.39 11.33 -15.92
C TYR A 40 11.70 10.19 -14.95
N PHE A 41 11.01 10.13 -13.82
CA PHE A 41 11.24 9.16 -12.75
C PHE A 41 10.04 8.24 -12.55
N ILE A 42 10.33 6.96 -12.35
CA ILE A 42 9.39 6.01 -11.78
C ILE A 42 9.67 5.91 -10.29
N LEU A 43 8.63 6.15 -9.50
CA LEU A 43 8.68 6.12 -8.06
C LEU A 43 7.91 4.91 -7.55
N THR A 44 8.53 4.15 -6.65
CA THR A 44 7.92 2.97 -6.03
C THR A 44 8.11 3.08 -4.52
N GLN A 45 6.99 3.28 -3.81
CA GLN A 45 6.98 3.12 -2.37
C GLN A 45 6.89 1.63 -2.07
N GLU A 46 7.97 1.04 -1.56
CA GLU A 46 7.82 -0.17 -0.77
C GLU A 46 7.24 0.28 0.55
N LEU A 47 5.91 0.20 0.70
CA LEU A 47 5.25 0.42 1.97
C LEU A 47 5.64 -0.71 2.92
N ASN A 48 6.89 -0.73 3.38
CA ASN A 48 7.35 -1.60 4.47
C ASN A 48 6.90 -0.99 5.81
N ASN A 49 5.64 -0.57 5.89
CA ASN A 49 4.81 -0.61 7.09
C ASN A 49 4.02 -1.91 6.92
N GLN A 50 4.51 -3.07 7.34
CA GLN A 50 4.27 -3.49 8.72
C GLN A 50 3.10 -2.73 9.38
N LYS A 51 1.89 -3.32 9.25
CA LYS A 51 0.67 -3.17 10.08
C LYS A 51 -0.41 -2.14 9.77
N ASP A 52 -0.45 -1.49 8.61
CA ASP A 52 -1.67 -0.75 8.22
C ASP A 52 -1.75 -0.64 6.70
N ASP A 53 -1.76 -1.78 6.00
CA ASP A 53 -2.28 -1.78 4.63
C ASP A 53 -3.67 -1.11 4.69
N PRO A 54 -3.96 -0.09 3.87
CA PRO A 54 -5.35 0.26 3.63
C PRO A 54 -5.99 -1.05 3.21
N ILE A 55 -6.87 -1.55 4.07
CA ILE A 55 -7.56 -2.82 3.93
C ILE A 55 -8.21 -2.75 2.55
N ASN A 56 -7.55 -3.27 1.52
CA ASN A 56 -8.03 -3.27 0.15
C ASN A 56 -8.18 -4.73 -0.27
N TYR A 57 -8.82 -5.51 0.59
CA TYR A 57 -9.17 -6.87 0.27
C TYR A 57 -10.33 -6.88 -0.72
N THR A 58 -10.16 -7.62 -1.80
CA THR A 58 -11.26 -7.92 -2.71
C THR A 58 -12.15 -9.02 -2.12
N GLU A 59 -13.40 -9.13 -2.58
CA GLU A 59 -14.31 -10.20 -2.13
C GLU A 59 -13.69 -11.59 -2.32
N SER A 60 -12.97 -11.79 -3.42
CA SER A 60 -12.30 -13.07 -3.72
C SER A 60 -11.20 -13.40 -2.72
N GLU A 61 -10.40 -12.41 -2.29
CA GLU A 61 -9.38 -12.63 -1.27
C GLU A 61 -10.00 -12.94 0.08
N LEU A 62 -11.04 -12.19 0.47
CA LEU A 62 -11.76 -12.44 1.71
C LEU A 62 -12.43 -13.82 1.71
N LYS A 63 -12.97 -14.28 0.59
CA LYS A 63 -13.50 -15.66 0.47
C LYS A 63 -12.42 -16.74 0.55
N GLY A 64 -11.19 -16.43 0.14
CA GLY A 64 -10.04 -17.34 0.25
C GLY A 64 -9.36 -17.33 1.63
N MET A 65 -9.67 -16.34 2.48
CA MET A 65 -9.07 -16.18 3.80
C MET A 65 -9.64 -17.13 4.84
N ASN A 66 -8.77 -17.54 5.76
CA ASN A 66 -9.17 -18.32 6.92
C ASN A 66 -9.85 -17.46 7.99
N LYS A 67 -10.58 -18.13 8.88
CA LYS A 67 -11.27 -17.52 10.02
C LYS A 67 -10.38 -16.51 10.76
N ALA A 68 -9.15 -16.88 11.12
CA ALA A 68 -8.23 -16.03 11.88
C ALA A 68 -7.86 -14.71 11.17
N GLU A 69 -7.79 -14.72 9.84
CA GLU A 69 -7.50 -13.53 9.04
C GLU A 69 -8.69 -12.56 9.12
N HIS A 70 -9.92 -13.06 8.89
CA HIS A 70 -11.13 -12.25 9.08
C HIS A 70 -11.20 -11.66 10.48
N GLU A 71 -10.86 -12.45 11.49
CA GLU A 71 -10.91 -12.00 12.88
C GLU A 71 -9.91 -10.88 13.17
N SER A 72 -8.71 -10.99 12.60
CA SER A 72 -7.66 -9.97 12.69
C SER A 72 -8.09 -8.68 11.98
N ILE A 73 -8.68 -8.78 10.79
CA ILE A 73 -9.16 -7.61 10.04
C ILE A 73 -10.29 -6.91 10.79
N ILE A 74 -11.25 -7.66 11.32
CA ILE A 74 -12.37 -7.11 12.09
C ILE A 74 -11.87 -6.42 13.36
N SER A 75 -10.90 -7.01 14.08
CA SER A 75 -10.24 -6.35 15.22
C SER A 75 -9.53 -5.07 14.81
N ASN A 76 -8.81 -5.05 13.68
CA ASN A 76 -8.15 -3.84 13.17
C ASN A 76 -9.16 -2.75 12.77
N LEU A 77 -10.36 -3.14 12.32
CA LEU A 77 -11.48 -2.23 12.06
C LEU A 77 -12.14 -1.70 13.34
N GLY A 78 -11.67 -2.09 14.53
CA GLY A 78 -12.22 -1.68 15.82
C GLY A 78 -13.53 -2.39 16.19
N ARG A 79 -13.84 -3.52 15.53
CA ARG A 79 -15.03 -4.34 15.78
C ARG A 79 -14.62 -5.68 16.39
N ASN A 80 -15.54 -6.32 17.12
CA ASN A 80 -15.28 -7.66 17.65
C ASN A 80 -15.63 -8.73 16.60
N PRO A 81 -14.73 -9.68 16.31
CA PRO A 81 -15.02 -10.79 15.41
C PRO A 81 -16.13 -11.74 15.87
N SER A 82 -16.42 -11.74 17.18
CA SER A 82 -17.48 -12.53 17.79
C SER A 82 -18.88 -12.00 17.50
N ASP A 83 -19.03 -10.76 16.99
CA ASP A 83 -20.32 -10.23 16.55
C ASP A 83 -20.89 -10.99 15.34
N PHE A 84 -20.02 -11.65 14.56
CA PHE A 84 -20.38 -12.28 13.29
C PHE A 84 -20.51 -13.80 13.44
N LYS A 85 -21.62 -14.37 12.95
CA LYS A 85 -21.92 -15.81 13.10
C LYS A 85 -21.19 -16.66 12.07
N ASN A 86 -21.05 -16.13 10.86
CA ASN A 86 -20.50 -16.83 9.70
C ASN A 86 -19.39 -16.02 9.02
N ALA A 87 -18.56 -16.70 8.22
CA ALA A 87 -17.53 -16.05 7.40
C ALA A 87 -18.14 -15.03 6.43
N ASP A 88 -19.30 -15.32 5.82
CA ASP A 88 -19.93 -14.41 4.86
C ASP A 88 -20.28 -13.05 5.48
N GLU A 89 -20.84 -13.02 6.70
CA GLU A 89 -21.12 -11.77 7.41
C GLU A 89 -19.84 -10.98 7.74
N ARG A 90 -18.75 -11.70 8.08
CA ARG A 90 -17.43 -11.11 8.34
C ARG A 90 -16.90 -10.45 7.07
N ILE A 91 -16.94 -11.17 5.96
CA ILE A 91 -16.48 -10.70 4.65
C ILE A 91 -17.27 -9.49 4.19
N ALA A 92 -18.60 -9.54 4.25
CA ALA A 92 -19.49 -8.45 3.85
C ALA A 92 -19.24 -7.18 4.69
N TYR A 93 -19.02 -7.32 6.00
CA TYR A 93 -18.68 -6.19 6.86
C TYR A 93 -17.32 -5.59 6.51
N ILE A 94 -16.31 -6.43 6.31
CA ILE A 94 -14.98 -5.99 5.90
C ILE A 94 -15.10 -5.20 4.60
N LEU A 95 -15.71 -5.76 3.54
CA LEU A 95 -15.92 -5.06 2.27
C LEU A 95 -16.62 -3.71 2.43
N LYS A 96 -17.67 -3.64 3.26
CA LYS A 96 -18.38 -2.38 3.53
C LYS A 96 -17.48 -1.33 4.21
N GLN A 97 -16.60 -1.76 5.13
CA GLN A 97 -15.66 -0.86 5.79
C GLN A 97 -14.55 -0.39 4.85
N ILE A 98 -14.09 -1.27 3.95
CA ILE A 98 -13.11 -0.94 2.91
C ILE A 98 -13.67 0.12 1.97
N ASP A 99 -14.85 -0.14 1.42
CA ASP A 99 -15.55 0.74 0.49
C ASP A 99 -15.80 2.12 1.12
N ASN A 100 -16.27 2.15 2.37
CA ASN A 100 -16.54 3.42 3.06
C ASN A 100 -15.30 4.22 3.47
N LYS A 101 -14.12 3.58 3.62
CA LYS A 101 -12.85 4.29 3.87
C LYS A 101 -12.26 4.92 2.60
N GLY A 102 -12.78 4.56 1.43
CA GLY A 102 -12.34 5.05 0.12
C GLY A 102 -12.97 6.38 -0.31
N GLU A 103 -13.99 6.88 0.40
CA GLU A 103 -14.60 8.22 0.20
C GLU A 103 -14.05 9.25 1.18
#